data_AF-A0A7G5ZE86-F1
#
_entry.id   AF-A0A7G5ZE86-F1
#
_cell.length_a   1.000
_cell.length_b   1.000
_cell.length_c   1.000
_cell.angle_alpha   90.00
_cell.angle_beta   90.00
_cell.angle_gamma   90.00
#
_symmetry.space_group_name_H-M   'P 1'
#
loop_
_entity.id
_entity.type
_entity.pdbx_description
1 polymer ?
#
loop_
_entity_poly.entity_id
_entity_poly.type
_entity_poly.pdbx_seq_one_letter_code
_entity_poly.pdbx_strand_id
1 'polypeptide(L)'
;MVDEGSGRVILGAQGVYMKDDTAVTPASSGEHVYRLRLDAVPEGGPYFVAVPGCGRSRPFAVGDEASRKIAYVMARGMYHQRCGMALTAPYTRFTRALCHAQVADTRTPWVATPSISVPPAMAMAPIKGGHHDAGDFDRRPMHTIIPILMLSYFEAVPGHFIDRQYNIPESGNGIPDFLDEALWAVLGWENLQVSDPRDPQYGGVRAGTETNGHPAYGLHSAANDPGRYGTGP
;
A
#
# COMPACT_ATOMS: atom_id res chain seq x y z
N MET A 1 30.23 11.05 7.90
CA MET A 1 29.71 9.71 7.56
C MET A 1 30.66 8.67 8.11
N VAL A 2 30.13 7.68 8.81
CA VAL A 2 30.89 6.59 9.42
C VAL A 2 30.29 5.27 8.97
N ASP A 3 31.12 4.30 8.63
CA ASP A 3 30.72 2.93 8.36
C ASP A 3 30.40 2.22 9.69
N GLU A 4 29.20 1.64 9.79
CA GLU A 4 28.70 1.05 11.06
C GLU A 4 29.54 -0.14 11.50
N GLY A 5 29.97 -0.99 10.56
CA GLY A 5 30.69 -2.23 10.88
C GLY A 5 32.14 -1.99 11.30
N SER A 6 32.85 -1.13 10.59
CA SER A 6 34.27 -0.85 10.82
C SER A 6 34.53 0.35 11.74
N GLY A 7 33.55 1.22 11.95
CA GLY A 7 33.73 2.51 12.63
C GLY A 7 34.58 3.51 11.83
N ARG A 8 34.96 3.18 10.59
CA ARG A 8 35.80 4.04 9.75
C ARG A 8 35.02 5.26 9.28
N VAL A 9 35.63 6.44 9.39
CA VAL A 9 35.09 7.66 8.78
C VAL A 9 35.23 7.55 7.26
N ILE A 10 34.08 7.55 6.57
CA ILE A 10 34.00 7.45 5.11
C ILE A 10 34.07 8.83 4.46
N LEU A 11 33.42 9.81 5.07
CA LEU A 11 33.35 11.18 4.57
C LEU A 11 33.26 12.15 5.74
N GLY A 12 34.20 13.08 5.82
CA GLY A 12 34.09 14.27 6.65
C GLY A 12 33.46 15.41 5.86
N ALA A 13 32.51 16.14 6.45
CA ALA A 13 31.90 17.31 5.84
C ALA A 13 31.49 18.31 6.92
N GLN A 14 31.47 19.59 6.55
CA GLN A 14 30.93 20.66 7.40
C GLN A 14 29.47 20.90 7.03
N GLY A 15 28.58 20.96 8.03
CA GLY A 15 27.19 21.33 7.84
C GLY A 15 27.09 22.79 7.39
N VAL A 16 26.31 23.03 6.33
CA VAL A 16 26.03 24.39 5.84
C VAL A 16 24.72 24.85 6.45
N TYR A 17 24.74 26.00 7.12
CA TYR A 17 23.52 26.63 7.60
C TYR A 17 22.61 26.99 6.42
N MET A 18 21.35 26.57 6.49
CA MET A 18 20.39 26.77 5.41
C MET A 18 19.43 27.89 5.72
N LYS A 19 18.75 27.82 6.86
CA LYS A 19 17.78 28.84 7.27
C LYS A 19 17.47 28.79 8.75
N ASP A 20 16.94 29.91 9.23
CA ASP A 20 16.20 30.02 10.48
C ASP A 20 14.71 29.81 10.17
N ASP A 21 14.15 28.67 10.54
CA ASP A 21 12.71 28.42 10.40
C ASP A 21 11.91 28.85 11.63
N THR A 22 12.56 29.41 12.66
CA THR A 22 11.90 29.90 13.90
C THR A 22 11.23 31.26 13.71
N ALA A 23 11.72 32.05 12.75
CA ALA A 23 11.35 33.45 12.58
C ALA A 23 10.39 33.71 11.39
N VAL A 24 9.87 32.65 10.74
CA VAL A 24 8.94 32.74 9.61
C VAL A 24 7.52 32.34 10.00
N THR A 25 6.51 32.99 9.41
CA THR A 25 5.08 32.71 9.69
C THR A 25 4.31 32.38 8.39
N PRO A 26 3.68 31.21 8.28
CA PRO A 26 3.73 30.09 9.22
C PRO A 26 5.08 29.37 9.16
N ALA A 27 5.65 29.03 10.32
CA ALA A 27 6.85 28.19 10.39
C ALA A 27 6.50 26.77 9.91
N SER A 28 7.42 26.12 9.19
CA SER A 28 7.22 24.73 8.78
C SER A 28 7.55 23.75 9.91
N SER A 29 8.70 23.97 10.55
CA SER A 29 9.32 23.14 11.59
C SER A 29 9.68 23.96 12.82
N GLY A 30 9.99 25.25 12.66
CA GLY A 30 10.43 26.10 13.78
C GLY A 30 11.86 25.84 14.23
N GLU A 31 12.72 25.32 13.36
CA GLU A 31 14.09 24.92 13.69
C GLU A 31 15.16 25.67 12.87
N HIS A 32 16.38 25.76 13.42
CA HIS A 32 17.56 26.08 12.61
C HIS A 32 17.97 24.86 11.80
N VAL A 33 18.01 25.00 10.47
CA VAL A 33 18.29 23.89 9.57
C VAL A 33 19.70 23.97 9.02
N TYR A 34 20.43 22.87 9.11
CA TYR A 34 21.75 22.68 8.50
C TYR A 34 21.71 21.53 7.51
N ARG A 35 22.39 21.69 6.36
CA ARG A 35 22.47 20.66 5.32
C ARG A 35 23.87 20.06 5.26
N LEU A 36 23.93 18.74 5.24
CA LEU A 36 25.13 17.96 4.94
C LEU A 36 25.02 17.41 3.51
N ARG A 37 26.10 17.58 2.74
CA ARG A 37 26.24 17.02 1.40
C ARG A 37 26.84 15.62 1.50
N LEU A 38 26.09 14.62 1.03
CA LEU A 38 26.41 13.20 1.16
C LEU A 38 26.54 12.51 -0.21
N ASP A 39 26.63 13.28 -1.29
CA ASP A 39 26.70 12.82 -2.68
C ASP A 39 27.99 12.03 -3.00
N ALA A 40 29.04 12.19 -2.19
CA ALA A 40 30.27 11.41 -2.31
C ALA A 40 30.27 10.11 -1.47
N VAL A 41 29.17 9.79 -0.79
CA VAL A 41 29.06 8.54 -0.01
C VAL A 41 28.89 7.38 -1.00
N PRO A 42 29.79 6.37 -0.99
CA PRO A 42 29.70 5.24 -1.89
C PRO A 42 28.49 4.37 -1.57
N GLU A 43 28.02 3.61 -2.56
CA GLU A 43 27.00 2.60 -2.34
C GLU A 43 27.42 1.57 -1.28
N GLY A 44 26.44 0.97 -0.59
CA GLY A 44 26.64 0.02 0.49
C GLY A 44 26.16 0.55 1.83
N GLY A 45 26.91 0.25 2.87
CA GLY A 45 26.54 0.48 4.27
C GLY A 45 26.29 -0.83 5.04
N PRO A 46 25.73 -0.74 6.26
CA PRO A 46 25.09 0.44 6.83
C PRO A 46 26.09 1.54 7.22
N TYR A 47 25.70 2.79 6.97
CA TYR A 47 26.41 3.99 7.40
C TYR A 47 25.58 4.78 8.41
N PHE A 48 26.22 5.65 9.18
CA PHE A 48 25.54 6.65 10.00
C PHE A 48 26.21 8.02 9.92
N VAL A 49 25.42 9.07 10.14
CA VAL A 49 25.93 10.44 10.32
C VAL A 49 26.25 10.63 11.78
N ALA A 50 27.45 11.12 12.09
CA ALA A 50 27.86 11.54 13.42
C ALA A 50 28.22 13.03 13.38
N VAL A 51 27.66 13.80 14.30
CA VAL A 51 27.91 15.23 14.46
C VAL A 51 28.50 15.44 15.86
N PRO A 52 29.79 15.83 15.97
CA PRO A 52 30.42 16.11 17.26
C PRO A 52 29.61 17.11 18.08
N GLY A 53 29.36 16.78 19.34
CA GLY A 53 28.56 17.61 20.25
C GLY A 53 27.04 17.46 20.11
N CYS A 54 26.53 16.80 19.07
CA CYS A 54 25.08 16.58 18.87
C CYS A 54 24.68 15.10 19.00
N GLY A 55 25.44 14.17 18.39
CA GLY A 55 25.14 12.74 18.43
C GLY A 55 25.25 12.05 17.08
N ARG A 56 24.54 10.93 16.90
CA ARG A 56 24.52 10.13 15.66
C ARG A 56 23.11 9.80 15.18
N SER A 57 22.95 9.61 13.87
CA SER A 57 21.72 9.11 13.24
C SER A 57 21.52 7.60 13.46
N ARG A 58 20.33 7.12 13.08
CA ARG A 58 20.13 5.69 12.79
C ARG A 58 20.96 5.26 11.56
N PRO A 59 21.36 3.98 11.48
CA PRO A 59 22.07 3.47 10.32
C PRO A 59 21.16 3.44 9.07
N PHE A 60 21.75 3.64 7.90
CA PHE A 60 21.08 3.56 6.60
C PHE A 60 22.05 3.05 5.52
N ALA A 61 21.50 2.60 4.39
CA ALA A 61 22.27 2.16 3.24
C ALA A 61 22.10 3.12 2.06
N VAL A 62 23.04 3.11 1.13
CA VAL A 62 23.05 3.92 -0.09
C VAL A 62 23.16 3.00 -1.30
N GLY A 63 22.43 3.30 -2.37
CA GLY A 63 22.52 2.59 -3.65
C GLY A 63 21.27 1.78 -4.01
N ASP A 64 21.32 1.16 -5.18
CA ASP A 64 20.18 0.48 -5.81
C ASP A 64 19.53 -0.60 -4.94
N GLU A 65 20.33 -1.34 -4.18
CA GLU A 65 19.79 -2.41 -3.32
C GLU A 65 18.91 -1.85 -2.19
N ALA A 66 19.25 -0.68 -1.65
CA ALA A 66 18.41 0.00 -0.66
C ALA A 66 17.07 0.43 -1.28
N SER A 67 17.11 0.96 -2.51
CA SER A 67 15.91 1.34 -3.27
C SER A 67 15.05 0.13 -3.64
N ARG A 68 15.66 -0.98 -4.11
CA ARG A 68 14.96 -2.24 -4.39
C ARG A 68 14.27 -2.80 -3.16
N LYS A 69 14.92 -2.72 -2.00
CA LYS A 69 14.31 -3.14 -0.73
C LYS A 69 13.09 -2.28 -0.37
N ILE A 70 13.13 -0.96 -0.61
CA ILE A 70 11.96 -0.09 -0.41
C ILE A 70 10.82 -0.53 -1.33
N ALA A 71 11.09 -0.69 -2.63
CA ALA A 71 10.09 -1.14 -3.60
C ALA A 71 9.50 -2.51 -3.23
N TYR A 72 10.35 -3.46 -2.84
CA TYR A 72 9.92 -4.78 -2.35
C TYR A 72 8.99 -4.65 -1.15
N VAL A 73 9.37 -3.90 -0.12
CA VAL A 73 8.55 -3.74 1.09
C VAL A 73 7.20 -3.08 0.78
N MET A 74 7.17 -2.08 -0.10
CA MET A 74 5.93 -1.40 -0.52
C MET A 74 5.02 -2.34 -1.30
N ALA A 75 5.54 -3.07 -2.29
CA ALA A 75 4.78 -4.06 -3.06
C ALA A 75 4.25 -5.19 -2.17
N ARG A 76 5.07 -5.65 -1.21
CA ARG A 76 4.62 -6.60 -0.18
C ARG A 76 3.52 -6.01 0.70
N GLY A 77 3.55 -4.72 1.01
CA GLY A 77 2.48 -4.04 1.73
C GLY A 77 1.14 -4.20 1.02
N MET A 78 1.11 -4.00 -0.31
CA MET A 78 -0.08 -4.21 -1.13
C MET A 78 -0.59 -5.65 -1.03
N TYR A 79 0.29 -6.65 -1.15
CA TYR A 79 -0.10 -8.06 -0.96
C TYR A 79 -0.80 -8.30 0.38
N HIS A 80 -0.33 -7.68 1.47
CA HIS A 80 -0.96 -7.84 2.79
C HIS A 80 -2.29 -7.10 2.95
N GLN A 81 -2.54 -6.11 2.09
CA GLN A 81 -3.83 -5.39 2.02
C GLN A 81 -4.84 -6.05 1.08
N ARG A 82 -4.48 -7.13 0.36
CA ARG A 82 -5.45 -7.86 -0.49
C ARG A 82 -6.68 -8.26 0.30
N CYS A 83 -7.86 -8.14 -0.29
CA CYS A 83 -9.16 -8.50 0.28
C CYS A 83 -9.78 -9.69 -0.48
N GLY A 84 -10.71 -10.45 0.10
CA GLY A 84 -11.36 -11.57 -0.60
C GLY A 84 -10.47 -12.81 -0.79
N MET A 85 -9.38 -12.91 0.01
CA MET A 85 -8.51 -14.10 0.05
C MET A 85 -7.96 -14.34 1.46
N ALA A 86 -7.43 -15.54 1.70
CA ALA A 86 -6.59 -15.84 2.86
C ALA A 86 -5.13 -15.45 2.56
N LEU A 87 -4.38 -15.05 3.60
CA LEU A 87 -2.92 -14.89 3.52
C LEU A 87 -2.27 -16.06 4.23
N THR A 88 -1.41 -16.80 3.54
CA THR A 88 -0.86 -18.08 4.01
C THR A 88 0.65 -18.18 3.80
N ALA A 89 1.26 -19.14 4.50
CA ALA A 89 2.60 -19.62 4.16
C ALA A 89 2.58 -20.36 2.80
N PRO A 90 3.68 -20.38 2.03
CA PRO A 90 5.00 -19.79 2.34
C PRO A 90 5.10 -18.28 2.02
N TYR A 91 4.04 -17.68 1.48
CA TYR A 91 4.09 -16.31 0.98
C TYR A 91 4.27 -15.27 2.09
N THR A 92 3.66 -15.47 3.26
CA THR A 92 3.87 -14.58 4.40
C THR A 92 3.81 -15.30 5.75
N ARG A 93 4.49 -14.72 6.75
CA ARG A 93 4.34 -15.07 8.17
C ARG A 93 3.12 -14.42 8.83
N PHE A 94 2.57 -13.36 8.24
CA PHE A 94 1.41 -12.63 8.74
C PHE A 94 0.13 -13.24 8.19
N THR A 95 -0.16 -14.48 8.59
CA THR A 95 -1.26 -15.25 8.03
C THR A 95 -2.61 -14.77 8.56
N ARG A 96 -3.64 -14.83 7.71
CA ARG A 96 -5.04 -14.64 8.11
C ARG A 96 -5.96 -15.51 7.26
N ALA A 97 -7.09 -15.93 7.81
CA ALA A 97 -8.10 -16.65 7.05
C ALA A 97 -8.76 -15.74 5.99
N LEU A 98 -9.59 -16.34 5.14
CA LEU A 98 -10.38 -15.64 4.13
C LEU A 98 -11.19 -14.50 4.77
N CYS A 99 -11.18 -13.33 4.16
CA CYS A 99 -11.97 -12.17 4.58
C CYS A 99 -12.91 -11.73 3.46
N HIS A 100 -14.06 -11.15 3.82
CA HIS A 100 -14.94 -10.37 2.93
C HIS A 100 -15.17 -10.98 1.54
N ALA A 101 -15.39 -12.30 1.48
CA ALA A 101 -15.55 -13.02 0.23
C ALA A 101 -16.96 -12.91 -0.37
N GLN A 102 -17.80 -12.05 0.20
CA GLN A 102 -19.17 -11.83 -0.20
C GLN A 102 -19.57 -10.36 -0.03
N VAL A 103 -20.44 -9.87 -0.91
CA VAL A 103 -20.97 -8.50 -0.89
C VAL A 103 -22.44 -8.49 -1.31
N ALA A 104 -23.22 -7.55 -0.78
CA ALA A 104 -24.59 -7.28 -1.22
C ALA A 104 -24.64 -6.15 -2.26
N ASP A 105 -25.43 -6.31 -3.33
CA ASP A 105 -25.62 -5.26 -4.33
C ASP A 105 -26.63 -4.19 -3.83
N THR A 106 -26.20 -3.36 -2.88
CA THR A 106 -27.05 -2.32 -2.24
C THR A 106 -27.26 -1.08 -3.09
N ARG A 107 -26.37 -0.80 -4.06
CA ARG A 107 -26.44 0.38 -4.96
C ARG A 107 -26.60 1.70 -4.21
N THR A 108 -25.95 1.81 -3.06
CA THR A 108 -26.13 2.94 -2.16
C THR A 108 -25.50 4.18 -2.78
N PRO A 109 -26.24 5.28 -3.05
CA PRO A 109 -25.68 6.46 -3.69
C PRO A 109 -24.47 7.03 -2.95
N TRP A 110 -23.51 7.55 -3.70
CA TRP A 110 -22.27 8.09 -3.14
C TRP A 110 -22.54 9.33 -2.29
N VAL A 111 -21.89 9.37 -1.13
CA VAL A 111 -21.84 10.51 -0.21
C VAL A 111 -20.41 10.67 0.30
N ALA A 112 -20.03 11.84 0.81
CA ALA A 112 -18.65 12.10 1.26
C ALA A 112 -18.17 11.15 2.37
N THR A 113 -19.09 10.66 3.21
CA THR A 113 -18.84 9.71 4.29
C THR A 113 -19.90 8.61 4.22
N PRO A 114 -19.75 7.63 3.30
CA PRO A 114 -20.74 6.58 3.18
C PRO A 114 -20.73 5.67 4.40
N SER A 115 -21.84 4.96 4.58
CA SER A 115 -22.08 4.03 5.66
C SER A 115 -23.20 3.12 5.18
N ILE A 116 -22.86 1.90 4.78
CA ILE A 116 -23.82 1.01 4.11
C ILE A 116 -24.34 -0.03 5.10
N SER A 117 -25.62 0.09 5.46
CA SER A 117 -26.30 -0.91 6.26
C SER A 117 -26.94 -1.97 5.35
N VAL A 118 -26.36 -3.17 5.31
CA VAL A 118 -26.90 -4.29 4.53
C VAL A 118 -28.03 -4.98 5.30
N PRO A 119 -29.28 -5.03 4.77
CA PRO A 119 -30.37 -5.73 5.43
C PRO A 119 -30.06 -7.22 5.64
N PRO A 120 -30.39 -7.84 6.79
CA PRO A 120 -30.10 -9.25 7.08
C PRO A 120 -30.56 -10.22 5.97
N ALA A 121 -31.73 -9.96 5.38
CA ALA A 121 -32.33 -10.79 4.33
C ALA A 121 -31.77 -10.54 2.91
N MET A 122 -30.93 -9.52 2.71
CA MET A 122 -30.37 -9.24 1.38
C MET A 122 -29.40 -10.34 0.96
N ALA A 123 -29.53 -10.76 -0.30
CA ALA A 123 -28.66 -11.76 -0.90
C ALA A 123 -27.21 -11.25 -0.99
N MET A 124 -26.27 -12.14 -0.70
CA MET A 124 -24.85 -11.88 -0.80
C MET A 124 -24.29 -12.63 -2.02
N ALA A 125 -23.57 -11.93 -2.88
CA ALA A 125 -22.86 -12.51 -4.01
C ALA A 125 -21.37 -12.70 -3.67
N PRO A 126 -20.70 -13.72 -4.23
CA PRO A 126 -19.26 -13.90 -4.02
C PRO A 126 -18.46 -12.74 -4.64
N ILE A 127 -17.35 -12.38 -3.99
CA ILE A 127 -16.39 -11.38 -4.48
C ILE A 127 -14.97 -11.76 -4.06
N LYS A 128 -14.00 -11.42 -4.92
CA LYS A 128 -12.56 -11.49 -4.63
C LYS A 128 -11.80 -10.33 -5.27
N GLY A 129 -10.49 -10.23 -5.06
CA GLY A 129 -9.66 -9.16 -5.64
C GLY A 129 -9.58 -7.94 -4.73
N GLY A 130 -9.02 -6.83 -5.21
CA GLY A 130 -8.97 -5.53 -4.52
C GLY A 130 -8.16 -5.51 -3.22
N HIS A 131 -8.04 -4.31 -2.67
CA HIS A 131 -7.27 -4.02 -1.47
C HIS A 131 -8.13 -3.30 -0.44
N HIS A 132 -7.96 -3.62 0.84
CA HIS A 132 -8.49 -2.80 1.92
C HIS A 132 -7.95 -1.38 1.79
N ASP A 133 -8.85 -0.41 1.94
CA ASP A 133 -8.60 1.00 1.68
C ASP A 133 -7.52 1.56 2.61
N ALA A 134 -7.67 1.32 3.91
CA ALA A 134 -6.69 1.67 4.91
C ALA A 134 -6.68 0.65 6.06
N GLY A 135 -6.89 1.12 7.29
CA GLY A 135 -6.96 0.29 8.49
C GLY A 135 -8.34 -0.33 8.73
N ASP A 136 -9.37 0.17 8.05
CA ASP A 136 -10.65 -0.49 7.84
C ASP A 136 -10.55 -1.47 6.65
N PHE A 137 -11.67 -2.08 6.26
CA PHE A 137 -11.68 -3.09 5.19
C PHE A 137 -12.60 -2.72 4.03
N ASP A 138 -13.03 -1.46 3.94
CA ASP A 138 -13.72 -0.95 2.76
C ASP A 138 -12.81 -1.04 1.53
N ARG A 139 -13.43 -0.98 0.35
CA ARG A 139 -12.72 -0.92 -0.94
C ARG A 139 -13.29 0.27 -1.69
N ARG A 140 -12.61 1.43 -1.63
CA ARG A 140 -13.16 2.66 -2.21
C ARG A 140 -12.88 2.76 -3.70
N PRO A 141 -13.81 3.32 -4.50
CA PRO A 141 -13.66 3.45 -5.95
C PRO A 141 -12.43 4.27 -6.37
N MET A 142 -11.99 5.20 -5.52
CA MET A 142 -10.81 6.04 -5.77
C MET A 142 -9.52 5.22 -5.92
N HIS A 143 -9.48 4.01 -5.37
CA HIS A 143 -8.31 3.13 -5.44
C HIS A 143 -8.11 2.44 -6.78
N THR A 144 -9.02 2.62 -7.74
CA THR A 144 -8.75 2.28 -9.15
C THR A 144 -7.56 3.05 -9.74
N ILE A 145 -7.16 4.18 -9.12
CA ILE A 145 -5.92 4.88 -9.49
C ILE A 145 -4.67 4.04 -9.29
N ILE A 146 -4.68 3.10 -8.32
CA ILE A 146 -3.51 2.28 -8.00
C ILE A 146 -3.12 1.36 -9.16
N PRO A 147 -4.00 0.48 -9.69
CA PRO A 147 -3.66 -0.31 -10.87
C PRO A 147 -3.34 0.54 -12.09
N ILE A 148 -3.98 1.71 -12.27
CA ILE A 148 -3.62 2.65 -13.35
C ILE A 148 -2.15 3.08 -13.23
N LEU A 149 -1.74 3.55 -12.05
CA LEU A 149 -0.36 3.98 -11.81
C LEU A 149 0.64 2.82 -11.95
N MET A 150 0.30 1.63 -11.41
CA MET A 150 1.16 0.45 -11.54
C MET A 150 1.36 0.07 -13.01
N LEU A 151 0.29 0.04 -13.81
CA LEU A 151 0.39 -0.23 -15.24
C LEU A 151 1.21 0.86 -15.95
N SER A 152 1.02 2.14 -15.62
CA SER A 152 1.85 3.23 -16.16
C SER A 152 3.33 3.11 -15.79
N TYR A 153 3.66 2.69 -14.56
CA TYR A 153 5.05 2.44 -14.17
C TYR A 153 5.65 1.26 -14.94
N PHE A 154 4.87 0.18 -15.11
CA PHE A 154 5.30 -0.95 -15.90
C PHE A 154 5.59 -0.56 -17.36
N GLU A 155 4.72 0.24 -17.98
CA GLU A 155 4.95 0.74 -19.34
C GLU A 155 6.20 1.64 -19.44
N ALA A 156 6.43 2.48 -18.43
CA ALA A 156 7.57 3.42 -18.43
C ALA A 156 8.92 2.72 -18.24
N VAL A 157 8.98 1.70 -17.37
CA VAL A 157 10.24 1.04 -16.99
C VAL A 157 10.10 -0.49 -16.89
N PRO A 158 9.67 -1.18 -17.97
CA PRO A 158 9.28 -2.59 -17.91
C PRO A 158 10.42 -3.52 -17.48
N GLY A 159 11.67 -3.18 -17.79
CA GLY A 159 12.85 -3.96 -17.43
C GLY A 159 13.14 -4.06 -15.92
N HIS A 160 12.43 -3.28 -15.08
CA HIS A 160 12.57 -3.32 -13.63
C HIS A 160 11.57 -4.24 -12.91
N PHE A 161 10.64 -4.83 -13.66
CA PHE A 161 9.61 -5.72 -13.12
C PHE A 161 9.75 -7.11 -13.73
N ILE A 162 9.89 -8.11 -12.87
CA ILE A 162 10.11 -9.50 -13.28
C ILE A 162 9.21 -10.44 -12.47
N ASP A 163 9.02 -11.64 -13.00
CA ASP A 163 8.38 -12.73 -12.26
C ASP A 163 9.21 -13.11 -11.02
N ARG A 164 8.54 -13.55 -9.94
CA ARG A 164 9.11 -13.97 -8.65
C ARG A 164 9.79 -12.86 -7.85
N GLN A 165 9.57 -11.60 -8.20
CA GLN A 165 10.17 -10.44 -7.57
C GLN A 165 9.68 -10.20 -6.13
N TYR A 166 8.42 -10.52 -5.83
CA TYR A 166 7.72 -10.14 -4.60
C TYR A 166 7.17 -11.32 -3.81
N ASN A 167 7.35 -12.58 -4.23
CA ASN A 167 6.95 -13.78 -3.47
C ASN A 167 5.46 -13.77 -3.07
N ILE A 168 4.61 -13.55 -4.07
CA ILE A 168 3.14 -13.59 -3.98
C ILE A 168 2.63 -14.93 -4.52
N PRO A 169 1.36 -15.30 -4.29
CA PRO A 169 0.81 -16.57 -4.76
C PRO A 169 0.92 -16.81 -6.26
N GLU A 170 0.93 -15.74 -7.04
CA GLU A 170 1.07 -15.78 -8.49
C GLU A 170 2.53 -15.95 -8.96
N SER A 171 3.52 -15.72 -8.10
CA SER A 171 4.94 -15.80 -8.45
C SER A 171 5.31 -17.16 -9.09
N GLY A 172 5.90 -17.11 -10.28
CA GLY A 172 6.29 -18.25 -11.09
C GLY A 172 5.32 -18.59 -12.21
N ASN A 173 4.28 -17.77 -12.43
CA ASN A 173 3.29 -17.93 -13.50
C ASN A 173 3.76 -17.35 -14.86
N GLY A 174 4.95 -16.74 -14.92
CA GLY A 174 5.47 -16.08 -16.13
C GLY A 174 4.99 -14.64 -16.34
N ILE A 175 4.22 -14.08 -15.40
CA ILE A 175 3.80 -12.68 -15.35
C ILE A 175 4.69 -11.97 -14.31
N PRO A 176 5.16 -10.74 -14.57
CA PRO A 176 5.82 -9.95 -13.54
C PRO A 176 4.92 -9.80 -12.30
N ASP A 177 5.44 -10.10 -11.10
CA ASP A 177 4.66 -10.05 -9.86
C ASP A 177 4.00 -8.67 -9.65
N PHE A 178 4.63 -7.60 -10.15
CA PHE A 178 4.07 -6.25 -10.13
C PHE A 178 2.75 -6.14 -10.92
N LEU A 179 2.66 -6.81 -12.07
CA LEU A 179 1.44 -6.86 -12.87
C LEU A 179 0.38 -7.77 -12.23
N ASP A 180 0.77 -8.89 -11.62
CA ASP A 180 -0.18 -9.73 -10.88
C ASP A 180 -0.86 -8.95 -9.75
N GLU A 181 -0.11 -8.09 -9.05
CA GLU A 181 -0.67 -7.24 -8.00
C GLU A 181 -1.63 -6.16 -8.57
N ALA A 182 -1.34 -5.60 -9.76
CA ALA A 182 -2.25 -4.69 -10.45
C ALA A 182 -3.53 -5.41 -10.93
N LEU A 183 -3.40 -6.64 -11.46
CA LEU A 183 -4.53 -7.47 -11.86
C LEU A 183 -5.39 -7.84 -10.64
N TRP A 184 -4.77 -8.12 -9.50
CA TRP A 184 -5.50 -8.33 -8.24
C TRP A 184 -6.34 -7.12 -7.87
N ALA A 185 -5.78 -5.90 -7.97
CA ALA A 185 -6.53 -4.68 -7.72
C ALA A 185 -7.76 -4.57 -8.64
N VAL A 186 -7.58 -4.78 -9.95
CA VAL A 186 -8.66 -4.70 -10.95
C VAL A 186 -9.74 -5.78 -10.77
N LEU A 187 -9.34 -7.00 -10.39
CA LEU A 187 -10.25 -8.13 -10.20
C LEU A 187 -11.41 -7.80 -9.26
N GLY A 188 -11.18 -6.94 -8.27
CA GLY A 188 -12.22 -6.45 -7.39
C GLY A 188 -13.36 -5.73 -8.10
N TRP A 189 -13.03 -4.88 -9.06
CA TRP A 189 -14.01 -4.12 -9.84
C TRP A 189 -14.62 -4.96 -10.95
N GLU A 190 -13.89 -5.93 -11.50
CA GLU A 190 -14.45 -6.92 -12.43
C GLU A 190 -15.60 -7.71 -11.77
N ASN A 191 -15.44 -8.11 -10.50
CA ASN A 191 -16.50 -8.80 -9.73
C ASN A 191 -17.68 -7.89 -9.39
N LEU A 192 -17.50 -6.57 -9.50
CA LEU A 192 -18.51 -5.55 -9.24
C LEU A 192 -19.20 -5.04 -10.52
N GLN A 193 -18.89 -5.64 -11.67
CA GLN A 193 -19.56 -5.32 -12.92
C GLN A 193 -20.99 -5.88 -12.95
N VAL A 194 -21.93 -5.06 -13.41
CA VAL A 194 -23.33 -5.46 -13.60
C VAL A 194 -23.43 -6.35 -14.84
N SER A 195 -23.66 -7.64 -14.61
CA SER A 195 -23.69 -8.64 -15.67
C SER A 195 -25.09 -9.10 -16.09
N ASP A 196 -26.16 -8.72 -15.39
CA ASP A 196 -27.53 -9.05 -15.80
C ASP A 196 -27.94 -8.14 -16.98
N PRO A 197 -28.18 -8.67 -18.19
CA PRO A 197 -28.54 -7.87 -19.35
C PRO A 197 -29.91 -7.18 -19.23
N ARG A 198 -30.72 -7.54 -18.23
CA ARG A 198 -32.00 -6.90 -17.93
C ARG A 198 -31.85 -5.71 -16.97
N ASP A 199 -30.68 -5.55 -16.38
CA ASP A 199 -30.40 -4.43 -15.50
C ASP A 199 -30.22 -3.15 -16.32
N PRO A 200 -30.88 -2.02 -15.97
CA PRO A 200 -30.70 -0.76 -16.69
C PRO A 200 -29.26 -0.22 -16.62
N GLN A 201 -28.44 -0.71 -15.70
CA GLN A 201 -27.02 -0.37 -15.57
C GLN A 201 -26.10 -1.48 -16.08
N TYR A 202 -26.60 -2.38 -16.95
CA TYR A 202 -25.78 -3.44 -17.56
C TYR A 202 -24.46 -2.89 -18.12
N GLY A 203 -23.35 -3.54 -17.77
CA GLY A 203 -21.99 -3.12 -18.11
C GLY A 203 -21.39 -2.06 -17.19
N GLY A 204 -22.19 -1.41 -16.34
CA GLY A 204 -21.72 -0.51 -15.29
C GLY A 204 -20.94 -1.26 -14.20
N VAL A 205 -20.17 -0.53 -13.39
CA VAL A 205 -19.33 -1.10 -12.32
C VAL A 205 -19.67 -0.38 -11.02
N ARG A 206 -19.96 -1.15 -9.97
CA ARG A 206 -20.28 -0.57 -8.66
C ARG A 206 -19.10 0.17 -8.06
N ALA A 207 -19.40 1.22 -7.32
CA ALA A 207 -18.39 2.04 -6.64
C ALA A 207 -17.84 1.39 -5.35
N GLY A 208 -17.22 0.21 -5.48
CA GLY A 208 -16.52 -0.44 -4.38
C GLY A 208 -17.44 -1.10 -3.35
N THR A 209 -16.89 -1.38 -2.16
CA THR A 209 -17.61 -2.05 -1.06
C THR A 209 -17.42 -1.33 0.27
N GLU A 210 -18.47 -1.28 1.08
CA GLU A 210 -18.45 -0.57 2.36
C GLU A 210 -19.45 -1.18 3.34
N THR A 211 -19.24 -0.94 4.64
CA THR A 211 -20.10 -1.39 5.74
C THR A 211 -20.55 -0.18 6.58
N ASN A 212 -21.46 -0.38 7.54
CA ASN A 212 -22.01 0.69 8.38
C ASN A 212 -21.19 1.01 9.63
N GLY A 213 -20.00 0.43 9.77
CA GLY A 213 -19.13 0.68 10.90
C GLY A 213 -17.74 0.07 10.74
N HIS A 214 -16.76 0.65 11.41
CA HIS A 214 -15.38 0.20 11.32
C HIS A 214 -15.07 -0.94 12.31
N PRO A 215 -14.13 -1.83 11.97
CA PRO A 215 -13.65 -2.86 12.88
C PRO A 215 -13.10 -2.24 14.18
N ALA A 216 -13.39 -2.87 15.32
CA ALA A 216 -12.87 -2.42 16.60
C ALA A 216 -11.37 -2.74 16.71
N TYR A 217 -10.57 -1.72 17.01
CA TYR A 217 -9.11 -1.84 17.11
C TYR A 217 -8.71 -2.89 18.16
N GLY A 218 -7.84 -3.83 17.75
CA GLY A 218 -7.35 -4.91 18.61
C GLY A 218 -8.34 -6.05 18.87
N LEU A 219 -9.59 -5.95 18.40
CA LEU A 219 -10.61 -7.01 18.53
C LEU A 219 -10.88 -7.71 17.20
N HIS A 220 -10.98 -6.92 16.13
CA HIS A 220 -11.28 -7.43 14.79
C HIS A 220 -10.06 -7.35 13.89
N SER A 221 -9.88 -8.41 13.11
CA SER A 221 -9.04 -8.54 11.94
C SER A 221 -9.94 -8.63 10.71
N ALA A 222 -9.38 -8.53 9.51
CA ALA A 222 -10.18 -8.71 8.30
C ALA A 222 -10.93 -10.05 8.27
N ALA A 223 -10.34 -11.10 8.84
CA ALA A 223 -10.89 -12.46 8.79
C ALA A 223 -12.07 -12.72 9.76
N ASN A 224 -12.21 -11.92 10.82
CA ASN A 224 -13.27 -12.06 11.82
C ASN A 224 -14.09 -10.78 12.00
N ASP A 225 -13.98 -9.85 11.05
CA ASP A 225 -14.83 -8.67 10.99
C ASP A 225 -16.31 -9.08 10.85
N PRO A 226 -17.21 -8.68 11.77
CA PRO A 226 -18.62 -9.03 11.70
C PRO A 226 -19.42 -8.18 10.68
N GLY A 227 -18.81 -7.16 10.08
CA GLY A 227 -19.46 -6.27 9.13
C GLY A 227 -20.04 -7.00 7.91
N ARG A 228 -21.23 -6.59 7.48
CA ARG A 228 -21.80 -7.00 6.18
C ARG A 228 -21.59 -5.86 5.19
N TYR A 229 -20.89 -6.18 4.10
CA TYR A 229 -20.48 -5.20 3.10
C TYR A 229 -21.52 -5.12 1.98
N GLY A 230 -21.85 -3.90 1.57
CA GLY A 230 -22.66 -3.59 0.42
C GLY A 230 -21.91 -2.75 -0.61
N THR A 231 -22.52 -2.52 -1.76
CA THR A 231 -21.97 -1.74 -2.87
C THR A 231 -22.46 -0.30 -2.90
N GLY A 232 -21.57 0.60 -3.34
CA GLY A 232 -21.94 1.93 -3.82
C GLY A 232 -22.81 1.88 -5.09
N PRO A 233 -23.17 3.03 -5.70
CA PRO A 233 -24.03 3.03 -6.89
C PRO A 233 -23.37 2.31 -8.08
#